data_AF-A0AAT9H5A6-F1
#
_entry.id   AF-A0AAT9H5A6-F1
#
_cell.length_a   1.000
_cell.length_b   1.000
_cell.length_c   1.000
_cell.angle_alpha   90.00
_cell.angle_beta   90.00
_cell.angle_gamma   90.00
#
_symmetry.space_group_name_H-M   'P 1'
#
loop_
_entity.id
_entity.type
_entity.pdbx_description
1 polymer ?
#
loop_
_entity_poly.entity_id
_entity_poly.type
_entity_poly.pdbx_seq_one_letter_code
_entity_poly.pdbx_strand_id
1 'polypeptide(L)' 'MNIDLRNISSEFESQVNKIKREFDINTNSKAVEYSVVNYLDKLEEIKKLKEELSQTKHSLAHYERRLDNLKDLFSWIMQE' A
#
# COMPACT_ATOMS: atom_id res chain seq x y z
N MET A 1 -29.08 -1.00 13.20
CA MET A 1 -29.24 -2.31 12.53
C MET A 1 -27.97 -3.12 12.76
N ASN A 2 -28.04 -4.36 13.28
CA ASN A 2 -26.86 -5.24 13.44
C ASN A 2 -26.86 -6.28 12.32
N ILE A 3 -25.75 -6.47 11.60
CA ILE A 3 -25.63 -7.51 10.57
C ILE A 3 -25.50 -8.88 11.25
N ASP A 4 -26.36 -9.82 10.85
CA ASP A 4 -26.28 -11.22 11.27
C ASP A 4 -25.30 -11.98 10.36
N LEU A 5 -24.26 -12.57 10.97
CA LEU A 5 -23.22 -13.30 10.25
C LEU A 5 -23.52 -14.80 10.10
N ARG A 6 -24.54 -15.33 10.80
CA ARG A 6 -24.78 -16.78 10.92
C ARG A 6 -25.17 -17.49 9.61
N ASN A 7 -25.61 -16.72 8.61
CA ASN A 7 -26.01 -17.24 7.29
C ASN A 7 -25.10 -16.70 6.16
N ILE A 8 -23.90 -16.23 6.50
CA ILE A 8 -22.91 -15.74 5.52
C ILE A 8 -21.75 -16.76 5.46
N SER A 9 -20.88 -16.64 4.46
CA SER A 9 -19.68 -17.46 4.38
C SER A 9 -18.82 -17.35 5.64
N SER A 10 -18.22 -18.46 6.05
CA SER A 10 -17.30 -18.53 7.19
C SER A 10 -16.09 -17.60 7.02
N GLU A 11 -15.64 -17.40 5.77
CA GLU A 11 -14.58 -16.45 5.44
C GLU A 11 -14.99 -15.02 5.77
N PHE A 12 -16.18 -14.58 5.37
CA PHE A 12 -16.67 -13.24 5.68
C PHE A 12 -16.78 -13.01 7.19
N GLU A 13 -17.36 -13.97 7.91
CA GLU A 13 -17.46 -13.91 9.37
C GLU A 13 -16.08 -13.79 10.04
N SER A 14 -15.09 -14.56 9.57
CA SER A 14 -13.71 -14.50 10.05
C SER A 14 -13.09 -13.12 9.84
N GLN A 15 -13.27 -12.52 8.65
CA GLN A 15 -12.75 -11.18 8.35
C GLN A 15 -13.42 -10.10 9.22
N VAL A 16 -14.75 -10.12 9.36
CA VAL A 16 -15.46 -9.16 10.21
C VAL A 16 -14.99 -9.28 11.66
N ASN A 17 -14.83 -10.50 12.18
CA ASN A 17 -14.33 -10.72 13.53
C ASN A 17 -12.87 -10.26 13.71
N LYS A 18 -12.03 -10.41 12.69
CA LYS A 18 -10.65 -9.90 12.70
C LYS A 18 -10.65 -8.37 12.79
N ILE A 19 -11.41 -7.68 11.93
CA ILE A 19 -11.56 -6.22 11.95
C ILE A 19 -12.05 -5.74 13.32
N LYS A 20 -13.04 -6.43 13.90
CA LYS A 20 -13.53 -6.09 15.24
C LYS A 20 -12.44 -6.12 16.30
N ARG A 21 -11.56 -7.11 16.27
CA ARG A 21 -10.45 -7.24 17.22
C ARG A 21 -9.36 -6.20 16.98
N GLU A 22 -9.00 -5.97 15.71
CA GLU A 22 -7.92 -5.04 15.36
C GLU A 22 -8.28 -3.58 15.64
N PHE A 23 -9.56 -3.20 15.48
CA PHE A 23 -10.02 -1.82 15.61
C PHE A 23 -10.91 -1.58 16.84
N ASP A 24 -10.97 -2.53 17.78
CA ASP A 24 -11.80 -2.46 19.00
C ASP A 24 -13.27 -2.12 18.72
N ILE A 25 -13.87 -2.80 17.72
CA ILE A 25 -15.24 -2.57 17.29
C ILE A 25 -16.18 -3.62 17.87
N ASN A 26 -17.21 -3.15 18.59
CA ASN A 26 -18.12 -4.01 19.33
C ASN A 26 -19.24 -4.66 18.50
N THR A 27 -19.57 -4.13 17.31
CA THR A 27 -20.69 -4.63 16.50
C THR A 27 -20.26 -5.03 15.09
N ASN A 28 -20.94 -6.03 14.52
CA ASN A 28 -20.66 -6.51 13.17
C ASN A 28 -20.95 -5.41 12.14
N SER A 29 -22.05 -4.66 12.32
CA SER A 29 -22.36 -3.54 11.42
C SER A 29 -21.29 -2.47 11.40
N LYS A 30 -20.75 -2.07 12.56
CA LYS A 30 -19.70 -1.04 12.60
C LYS A 30 -18.41 -1.54 11.96
N ALA A 31 -18.10 -2.82 12.09
CA ALA A 31 -16.91 -3.40 11.47
C ALA A 31 -17.05 -3.44 9.93
N VAL A 32 -18.23 -3.82 9.43
CA VAL A 32 -18.53 -3.79 7.99
C VAL A 32 -18.54 -2.36 7.46
N GLU A 33 -19.19 -1.42 8.17
CA GLU A 33 -19.20 0.00 7.83
C GLU A 33 -17.78 0.56 7.77
N TYR A 34 -16.96 0.28 8.78
CA TYR A 34 -15.55 0.67 8.80
C TYR A 34 -14.81 0.16 7.57
N SER A 35 -14.98 -1.11 7.21
CA SER A 35 -14.32 -1.66 6.02
C SER A 35 -14.81 -1.05 4.72
N VAL A 36 -16.13 -0.85 4.57
CA VAL A 36 -16.74 -0.33 3.34
C VAL A 36 -16.39 1.14 3.13
N VAL A 37 -16.50 1.96 4.17
CA VAL A 37 -16.18 3.39 4.10
C VAL A 37 -14.72 3.60 3.75
N ASN A 38 -13.81 2.85 4.40
CA ASN A 38 -12.37 3.01 4.16
C ASN A 38 -11.90 2.34 2.86
N TYR A 39 -12.69 1.49 2.21
CA TYR A 39 -12.23 0.73 1.04
C TYR A 39 -11.80 1.64 -0.12
N LEU A 40 -12.65 2.61 -0.48
CA LEU A 40 -12.36 3.51 -1.60
C LEU A 40 -11.18 4.43 -1.30
N ASP A 41 -11.11 4.96 -0.09
CA ASP A 41 -10.00 5.82 0.35
C ASP A 41 -8.67 5.07 0.31
N LYS A 42 -8.66 3.80 0.75
CA LYS A 42 -7.47 2.95 0.70
C LYS A 42 -7.07 2.56 -0.72
N LEU A 43 -8.02 2.38 -1.63
CA LEU A 43 -7.71 2.20 -3.05
C LEU A 43 -7.03 3.44 -3.66
N GLU A 44 -7.50 4.63 -3.31
CA GLU A 44 -6.88 5.88 -3.77
C GLU A 44 -5.46 6.05 -3.20
N GLU A 45 -5.27 5.75 -1.91
CA GLU A 45 -3.95 5.75 -1.26
C GLU A 45 -2.99 4.77 -1.95
N ILE A 46 -3.43 3.53 -2.23
CA ILE A 46 -2.63 2.54 -2.97
C ILE A 46 -2.24 3.06 -4.36
N LYS A 47 -3.15 3.76 -5.05
CA LYS A 47 -2.87 4.33 -6.37
C LYS A 47 -1.78 5.41 -6.27
N LYS A 48 -1.89 6.35 -5.33
CA LYS A 48 -0.88 7.39 -5.08
C LYS A 48 0.48 6.79 -4.77
N LEU A 49 0.53 5.81 -3.85
CA LEU A 49 1.78 5.12 -3.50
C LEU A 49 2.42 4.40 -4.70
N LYS A 50 1.63 3.83 -5.61
CA LYS A 50 2.14 3.22 -6.84
C LYS A 50 2.74 4.25 -7.79
N GLU A 51 2.12 5.43 -7.91
CA GLU A 51 2.63 6.53 -8.72
C GLU A 51 3.94 7.08 -8.15
N GLU A 52 4.00 7.32 -6.84
CA GLU A 52 5.22 7.76 -6.13
C GLU A 52 6.36 6.74 -6.23
N LEU A 53 6.05 5.45 -6.10
CA LEU A 53 7.03 4.37 -6.28
C LEU A 53 7.59 4.37 -7.71
N SER A 54 6.73 4.57 -8.70
CA SER A 54 7.14 4.65 -10.11
C SER A 54 8.08 5.83 -10.35
N GLN A 55 7.74 7.01 -9.83
CA GLN A 55 8.57 8.21 -9.92
C GLN A 55 9.92 8.00 -9.23
N THR A 56 9.91 7.44 -8.01
CA THR A 56 11.13 7.16 -7.24
C THR A 56 12.06 6.21 -7.99
N LYS A 57 11.51 5.14 -8.60
CA LYS A 57 12.28 4.22 -9.45
C LYS A 57 12.90 4.93 -10.66
N HIS A 58 12.14 5.82 -11.29
CA HIS A 58 12.65 6.59 -12.42
C HIS A 58 13.79 7.53 -12.00
N SER A 59 13.64 8.24 -10.89
CA SER A 59 14.70 9.07 -10.32
C SER A 59 15.93 8.27 -9.94
N LEU A 60 15.77 7.10 -9.32
CA LEU A 60 16.87 6.22 -8.96
C LEU A 60 17.66 5.80 -10.21
N ALA A 61 16.98 5.31 -11.25
CA ALA A 61 17.61 4.92 -12.50
C ALA A 61 18.36 6.10 -13.17
N HIS A 62 17.80 7.32 -13.07
CA HIS A 62 18.47 8.53 -13.53
C HIS A 62 19.75 8.84 -12.73
N TYR A 63 19.72 8.70 -11.41
CA TYR A 63 20.90 8.90 -10.56
C TYR A 63 21.97 7.83 -10.77
N GLU A 64 21.59 6.56 -10.96
CA GLU A 64 22.52 5.47 -11.29
C GLU A 64 23.28 5.77 -12.58
N ARG A 65 22.58 6.20 -13.64
CA ARG A 65 23.23 6.62 -14.89
C ARG A 65 24.19 7.78 -14.69
N ARG A 66 23.81 8.78 -13.89
CA ARG A 66 24.70 9.91 -13.59
C ARG A 66 25.94 9.48 -12.82
N LEU A 67 25.79 8.53 -11.89
CA LEU A 67 26.91 7.98 -11.14
C LEU A 67 27.86 7.21 -12.05
N ASP A 68 27.34 6.40 -12.97
CA ASP A 68 28.18 5.65 -13.91
C ASP A 68 28.93 6.59 -14.86
N ASN A 69 28.27 7.62 -15.40
CA ASN A 69 28.95 8.65 -16.19
C ASN A 69 30.08 9.35 -15.40
N LEU A 70 29.89 9.59 -14.10
CA LEU A 70 30.93 10.18 -13.25
C LEU A 70 32.09 9.21 -13.02
N LYS A 71 31.82 7.91 -12.80
CA LYS A 71 32.87 6.89 -12.67
C LYS A 71 33.69 6.79 -13.95
N ASP A 72 33.05 6.85 -15.11
CA ASP A 72 33.73 6.82 -16.41
C ASP A 72 34.64 8.04 -16.57
N LEU A 73 34.14 9.24 -16.22
CA LEU A 73 34.95 10.46 -16.22
C LEU A 73 36.18 10.35 -15.30
N PHE A 74 36.00 9.88 -14.06
CA PHE A 74 37.12 9.71 -13.13
C PHE A 74 38.11 8.65 -13.60
N SER A 75 37.62 7.58 -14.21
CA SER A 75 38.49 6.53 -14.77
C SER A 75 39.35 7.08 -15.90
N TRP A 76 38.80 7.94 -16.75
CA TRP A 76 39.54 8.63 -17.80
C TRP A 76 40.61 9.58 -17.21
N ILE A 77 40.24 10.43 -16.25
CA ILE A 77 41.17 11.37 -15.61
C ILE A 77 42.32 10.66 -14.89
N MET A 78 42.07 9.50 -14.27
CA MET A 78 43.07 8.76 -13.49
C MET A 78 43.99 7.88 -14.36
N GLN A 79 43.72 7.77 -15.66
CA GLN A 79 44.57 7.06 -16.63
C GLN A 79 45.54 8.00 -17.36
N GLU A 80 45.36 9.32 -17.26
CA GLU A 80 46.34 10.36 -17.61
C GLU A 80 47.32 10.62 -16.45
#